data_AF-A0AA39F8Y3-F1
#
_entry.id   AF-A0AA39F8Y3-F1
#
_cell.length_a   1.000
_cell.length_b   1.000
_cell.length_c   1.000
_cell.angle_alpha   90.00
_cell.angle_beta   90.00
_cell.angle_gamma   90.00
#
_symmetry.space_group_name_H-M   'P 1'
#
loop_
_entity.id
_entity.type
_entity.pdbx_description
1 polymer ?
#
loop_
_entity_poly.entity_id
_entity_poly.type
_entity_poly.pdbx_seq_one_letter_code
_entity_poly.pdbx_strand_id
1 'polypeptide(L)'
;MNAMALNARSLLWDKYKKNFISILKIPSYEEIYEESHKKIRNVDHQNLQGRVIKFGYYNEPGMVDFKNNNTKVSAIFGELWNTLSEFLNFTIAPRLYNNKYGSLYRNGSADGIIGVLQKKNIDLIPRISCDHDTLKILDCTMPIWRT
;
A
#
# COMPACT_ATOMS: atom_id res chain seq x y z
N MET A 1 -5.34 25.72 12.54
CA MET A 1 -5.65 24.59 13.45
C MET A 1 -6.81 23.82 12.84
N ASN A 2 -6.56 22.68 12.20
CA ASN A 2 -7.63 21.81 11.70
C ASN A 2 -7.94 20.76 12.76
N ALA A 3 -9.20 20.69 13.18
CA ALA A 3 -9.69 19.68 14.10
C ALA A 3 -9.62 18.30 13.44
N MET A 4 -8.73 17.44 13.93
CA MET A 4 -8.69 16.03 13.55
C MET A 4 -9.97 15.37 14.07
N ALA A 5 -10.76 14.80 13.16
CA ALA A 5 -11.95 14.05 13.52
C ALA A 5 -11.56 12.89 14.45
N LEU A 6 -12.05 12.92 15.70
CA LEU A 6 -11.84 11.84 16.66
C LEU A 6 -12.50 10.55 16.13
N ASN A 7 -11.68 9.58 15.74
CA ASN A 7 -12.17 8.23 15.49
C ASN A 7 -12.32 7.50 16.84
N ALA A 8 -13.36 6.68 16.99
CA ALA A 8 -13.67 5.97 18.23
C ALA A 8 -12.57 4.97 18.68
N ARG A 9 -11.68 4.53 17.79
CA ARG A 9 -10.55 3.64 18.07
C ARG A 9 -9.37 4.33 18.76
N SER A 10 -9.40 5.65 18.89
CA SER A 10 -8.38 6.45 19.59
C SER A 10 -8.80 6.85 21.00
N LEU A 11 -9.91 6.33 21.52
CA LEU A 11 -10.47 6.68 22.82
C LEU A 11 -10.12 5.64 23.89
N LEU A 12 -9.60 6.10 25.01
CA LEU A 12 -9.32 5.32 26.21
C LEU A 12 -10.22 5.78 27.35
N TRP A 13 -10.70 4.85 28.17
CA TRP A 13 -11.46 5.17 29.37
C TRP A 13 -10.51 5.64 30.49
N ASP A 14 -10.66 6.90 30.91
CA ASP A 14 -9.96 7.44 32.09
C ASP A 14 -10.83 7.23 33.33
N LYS A 15 -10.39 6.30 34.20
CA LYS A 15 -11.11 5.95 35.44
C LYS A 15 -11.19 7.10 36.45
N TYR A 16 -10.25 8.05 36.43
CA TYR A 16 -10.20 9.17 37.37
C TYR A 16 -11.13 10.28 36.91
N LYS A 17 -11.15 10.55 35.60
CA LYS A 17 -12.05 11.55 34.99
C LYS A 17 -13.45 11.01 34.68
N LYS A 18 -13.65 9.69 34.81
CA LYS A 18 -14.89 8.97 34.46
C LYS A 18 -15.38 9.32 33.05
N ASN A 19 -14.45 9.45 32.10
CA ASN A 19 -14.74 9.86 30.74
C ASN A 19 -13.76 9.23 29.74
N PHE A 20 -14.16 9.17 28.48
CA PHE A 20 -13.24 8.81 27.39
C PHE A 20 -12.31 9.99 27.07
N ILE A 21 -11.03 9.69 26.99
CA ILE A 21 -9.99 10.62 26.54
C ILE A 21 -9.34 10.08 25.27
N SER A 22 -8.87 10.96 24.40
CA SER A 22 -8.06 10.52 23.27
C SER A 22 -6.69 10.04 23.77
N ILE A 23 -6.22 8.91 23.26
CA ILE A 23 -4.87 8.39 23.50
C ILE A 23 -3.80 9.41 23.06
N LEU A 24 -4.10 10.26 22.09
CA LEU A 24 -3.24 11.36 21.63
C LEU A 24 -3.04 12.45 22.68
N LYS A 25 -3.86 12.50 23.74
CA LYS A 25 -3.71 13.44 24.87
C LYS A 25 -2.87 12.85 26.02
N ILE A 26 -2.38 11.62 25.89
CA ILE A 26 -1.48 11.00 26.86
C ILE A 26 -0.07 11.42 26.46
N PRO A 27 0.67 12.19 27.28
CA PRO A 27 1.93 12.81 26.87
C PRO A 27 2.97 11.81 26.32
N SER A 28 3.09 10.63 26.93
CA SER A 28 4.00 9.58 26.47
C SER A 28 3.62 8.99 25.11
N TYR A 29 2.33 8.96 24.77
CA TYR A 29 1.87 8.50 23.47
C TYR A 29 1.94 9.62 22.42
N GLU A 30 1.63 10.86 22.80
CA GLU A 30 1.75 12.03 21.93
C GLU A 30 3.18 12.18 21.40
N GLU A 31 4.18 12.04 22.27
CA GLU A 31 5.60 12.11 21.90
C GLU A 31 5.98 11.00 20.90
N ILE A 32 5.59 9.75 21.18
CA ILE A 32 5.83 8.61 20.28
C ILE A 32 5.10 8.81 18.93
N TYR A 33 3.86 9.30 18.98
CA TYR A 33 3.05 9.54 17.79
C TYR A 33 3.65 10.64 16.92
N GLU A 34 4.02 11.78 17.51
CA GLU A 34 4.69 12.89 16.82
C GLU A 34 6.06 12.48 16.25
N GLU A 35 6.87 11.72 16.98
CA GLU A 35 8.13 11.19 16.44
C GLU A 35 7.91 10.26 15.24
N SER A 36 6.93 9.35 15.34
CA SER A 36 6.59 8.46 14.24
C SER A 36 6.10 9.23 13.01
N HIS A 37 5.26 10.24 13.21
CA HIS A 37 4.76 11.09 12.13
C HIS A 37 5.82 12.02 11.55
N LYS A 38 6.76 12.54 12.36
CA LYS A 38 7.93 13.27 11.86
C LYS A 38 8.84 12.36 11.04
N LYS A 39 9.07 11.11 11.45
CA LYS A 39 9.79 10.13 10.65
C LYS A 39 9.08 9.85 9.34
N ILE A 40 7.76 9.66 9.35
CA ILE A 40 6.95 9.49 8.13
C ILE A 40 7.06 10.73 7.22
N ARG A 41 6.92 11.94 7.76
CA ARG A 41 7.07 13.19 6.98
C ARG A 41 8.49 13.42 6.45
N ASN A 42 9.51 12.98 7.17
CA ASN A 42 10.89 13.02 6.68
C ASN A 42 11.15 11.94 5.61
N VAL A 43 10.42 10.82 5.67
CA VAL A 43 10.39 9.78 4.63
C VAL A 43 9.54 10.20 3.43
N ASP A 44 8.55 11.09 3.58
CA ASP A 44 7.78 11.68 2.47
C ASP A 44 8.65 12.49 1.49
N HIS A 45 9.91 12.78 1.84
CA HIS A 45 10.91 13.36 0.94
C HIS A 45 11.79 12.31 0.23
N GLN A 46 11.45 11.02 0.28
CA GLN A 46 12.16 10.00 -0.48
C GLN A 46 11.83 10.10 -1.98
N ASN A 47 12.53 11.02 -2.63
CA ASN A 47 12.69 11.08 -4.06
C ASN A 47 13.36 9.77 -4.53
N LEU A 48 12.64 8.96 -5.29
CA LEU A 48 13.11 7.70 -5.86
C LEU A 48 13.99 7.89 -7.10
N GLN A 49 14.43 9.13 -7.36
CA GLN A 49 15.44 9.53 -8.36
C GLN A 49 15.13 9.04 -9.78
N GLY A 50 13.84 9.00 -10.15
CA GLY A 50 13.41 8.52 -11.45
C GLY A 50 13.58 7.01 -11.63
N ARG A 51 13.72 6.23 -10.54
CA ARG A 51 13.82 4.77 -10.61
C ARG A 51 12.64 4.19 -11.38
N VAL A 52 12.93 3.22 -12.24
CA VAL A 52 11.90 2.49 -12.98
C VAL A 52 11.42 1.32 -12.13
N ILE A 53 10.13 1.30 -11.81
CA ILE A 53 9.48 0.24 -11.04
C ILE A 53 8.76 -0.69 -12.01
N LYS A 54 9.13 -1.98 -12.02
CA LYS A 54 8.49 -3.02 -12.82
C LYS A 54 7.15 -3.37 -12.21
N PHE A 55 6.10 -2.92 -12.86
CA PHE A 55 4.75 -2.95 -12.36
C PHE A 55 4.01 -4.16 -12.94
N GLY A 56 3.86 -5.20 -12.13
CA GLY A 56 3.24 -6.45 -12.51
C GLY A 56 1.75 -6.44 -12.22
N TYR A 57 0.93 -6.84 -13.19
CA TYR A 57 -0.51 -6.86 -13.00
C TYR A 57 -1.16 -8.12 -13.57
N TYR A 58 -2.38 -8.35 -13.09
CA TYR A 58 -3.37 -9.25 -13.68
C TYR A 58 -4.62 -8.42 -14.02
N ASN A 59 -5.38 -8.86 -15.02
CA ASN A 59 -6.51 -8.07 -15.50
C ASN A 59 -7.65 -8.08 -14.49
N GLU A 60 -8.00 -6.91 -13.95
CA GLU A 60 -9.16 -6.72 -13.07
C GLU A 60 -9.93 -5.47 -13.54
N PRO A 61 -10.93 -5.67 -14.42
CA PRO A 61 -11.61 -4.57 -15.10
C PRO A 61 -12.14 -3.51 -14.13
N GLY A 62 -11.86 -2.24 -14.42
CA GLY A 62 -12.31 -1.10 -13.62
C GLY A 62 -11.49 -0.84 -12.35
N MET A 63 -10.60 -1.76 -11.95
CA MET A 63 -9.67 -1.55 -10.83
C MET A 63 -8.29 -1.13 -11.35
N VAL A 64 -7.75 -1.86 -12.32
CA VAL A 64 -6.47 -1.55 -12.97
C VAL A 64 -6.61 -1.84 -14.47
N ASP A 65 -6.53 -0.79 -15.28
CA ASP A 65 -6.61 -0.88 -16.74
C ASP A 65 -5.33 -0.39 -17.38
N PHE A 66 -5.01 -0.91 -18.57
CA PHE A 66 -3.78 -0.57 -19.28
C PHE A 66 -4.10 0.03 -20.65
N LYS A 67 -3.40 1.11 -20.98
CA LYS A 67 -3.56 1.85 -22.24
C LYS A 67 -2.24 1.90 -22.99
N ASN A 68 -2.31 2.25 -24.27
CA ASN A 68 -1.16 2.41 -25.16
C ASN A 68 -0.25 1.18 -25.18
N ASN A 69 -0.76 0.01 -25.59
CA ASN A 69 0.04 -1.23 -25.65
C ASN A 69 0.74 -1.59 -24.34
N ASN A 70 0.02 -1.49 -23.21
CA ASN A 70 0.52 -1.79 -21.87
C ASN A 70 1.68 -0.90 -21.43
N THR A 71 1.80 0.32 -21.93
CA THR A 71 2.82 1.29 -21.47
C THR A 71 2.27 2.32 -20.49
N LYS A 72 0.94 2.37 -20.28
CA LYS A 72 0.30 3.25 -19.30
C LYS A 72 -0.69 2.48 -18.44
N VAL A 73 -0.77 2.85 -17.15
CA VAL A 73 -1.79 2.37 -16.21
C VAL A 73 -2.88 3.41 -16.04
N SER A 74 -4.11 2.95 -15.81
CA SER A 74 -5.32 3.75 -15.66
C SER A 74 -6.34 3.01 -14.78
N ALA A 75 -7.55 3.57 -14.64
CA ALA A 75 -8.57 3.17 -13.65
C ALA A 75 -8.15 3.50 -12.21
N ILE A 76 -8.94 3.10 -11.21
CA ILE A 76 -8.86 3.61 -9.84
C ILE A 76 -7.45 3.46 -9.25
N PHE A 77 -6.88 2.26 -9.30
CA PHE A 77 -5.55 2.03 -8.77
C PHE A 77 -4.45 2.52 -9.72
N GLY A 78 -4.70 2.56 -11.03
CA GLY A 78 -3.76 3.16 -11.98
C GLY A 78 -3.52 4.65 -11.71
N GLU A 79 -4.59 5.43 -11.48
CA GLU A 79 -4.48 6.86 -11.15
C GLU A 79 -3.82 7.10 -9.80
N LEU A 80 -4.10 6.23 -8.80
CA LEU A 80 -3.40 6.26 -7.51
C LEU A 80 -1.89 6.09 -7.70
N TRP A 81 -1.47 5.09 -8.47
CA TRP A 81 -0.05 4.83 -8.72
C TRP A 81 0.60 5.93 -9.56
N ASN A 82 -0.10 6.50 -10.54
CA ASN A 82 0.38 7.66 -11.29
C ASN A 82 0.66 8.84 -10.34
N THR A 83 -0.29 9.15 -9.45
CA THR A 83 -0.15 10.21 -8.42
C THR A 83 1.06 9.95 -7.52
N LEU A 84 1.23 8.72 -7.04
CA LEU A 84 2.40 8.34 -6.23
C LEU A 84 3.70 8.47 -7.02
N SER A 85 3.69 8.16 -8.31
CA SER A 85 4.89 8.24 -9.16
C SER A 85 5.39 9.66 -9.37
N GLU A 86 4.46 10.61 -9.49
CA GLU A 86 4.76 12.04 -9.50
C GLU A 86 5.26 12.53 -8.13
N PHE A 87 4.56 12.15 -7.05
CA PHE A 87 4.90 12.60 -5.70
C PHE A 87 6.26 12.09 -5.22
N LEU A 88 6.59 10.83 -5.50
CA LEU A 88 7.84 10.18 -5.08
C LEU A 88 8.91 10.18 -6.18
N ASN A 89 8.65 10.78 -7.34
CA ASN A 89 9.55 10.86 -8.49
C ASN A 89 10.12 9.50 -8.93
N PHE A 90 9.25 8.58 -9.36
CA PHE A 90 9.62 7.33 -10.02
C PHE A 90 8.85 7.15 -11.32
N THR A 91 9.26 6.20 -12.14
CA THR A 91 8.55 5.84 -13.38
C THR A 91 7.95 4.46 -13.27
N ILE A 92 6.69 4.31 -13.69
CA ILE A 92 6.01 3.02 -13.76
C ILE A 92 6.35 2.38 -15.11
N ALA A 93 6.87 1.15 -15.09
CA ALA A 93 7.01 0.30 -16.27
C ALA A 93 5.98 -0.83 -16.20
N PRO A 94 4.76 -0.60 -16.69
CA PRO A 94 3.73 -1.63 -16.68
C PRO A 94 4.09 -2.77 -17.62
N ARG A 95 3.90 -3.99 -17.13
CA ARG A 95 4.12 -5.20 -17.92
C ARG A 95 3.06 -6.22 -17.55
N LEU A 96 2.39 -6.74 -18.57
CA LEU A 96 1.48 -7.86 -18.40
C LEU A 96 2.33 -9.13 -18.27
N TYR A 97 2.32 -9.72 -17.08
CA TYR A 97 3.03 -10.98 -16.86
C TYR A 97 2.09 -12.17 -16.84
N ASN A 98 0.86 -12.00 -16.32
CA ASN A 98 -0.15 -13.03 -16.32
C ASN A 98 -1.55 -12.43 -16.18
N ASN A 99 -2.56 -13.01 -16.83
CA ASN A 99 -3.96 -12.57 -16.68
C ASN A 99 -4.65 -13.12 -15.42
N LYS A 100 -3.96 -13.92 -14.61
CA LYS A 100 -4.51 -14.52 -13.39
C LYS A 100 -3.79 -14.02 -12.15
N TYR A 101 -4.54 -13.85 -11.06
CA TYR A 101 -3.98 -13.61 -9.72
C TYR A 101 -3.02 -14.74 -9.31
N GLY A 102 -3.49 -15.98 -9.37
CA GLY A 102 -2.70 -17.17 -9.03
C GLY A 102 -2.73 -17.53 -7.55
N SER A 103 -2.14 -18.67 -7.23
CA SER A 103 -2.20 -19.30 -5.92
C SER A 103 -0.86 -19.88 -5.52
N LEU A 104 -0.58 -19.88 -4.22
CA LEU A 104 0.54 -20.60 -3.64
C LEU A 104 0.13 -22.05 -3.37
N TYR A 105 0.86 -23.00 -3.94
CA TYR A 105 0.64 -24.43 -3.73
C TYR A 105 1.44 -24.95 -2.53
N ARG A 106 1.02 -26.08 -1.97
CA ARG A 106 1.67 -26.70 -0.79
C ARG A 106 3.14 -27.06 -0.99
N ASN A 107 3.55 -27.31 -2.23
CA ASN A 107 4.94 -27.60 -2.59
C ASN A 107 5.81 -26.33 -2.70
N GLY A 108 5.28 -25.16 -2.35
CA GLY A 108 5.97 -23.87 -2.44
C GLY A 108 5.96 -23.23 -3.82
N SER A 109 5.50 -23.94 -4.86
CA SER A 109 5.34 -23.35 -6.19
C SER A 109 4.11 -22.43 -6.23
N ALA A 110 4.11 -21.46 -7.13
CA ALA A 110 2.96 -20.60 -7.38
C ALA A 110 2.75 -20.35 -8.87
N ASP A 111 1.51 -20.05 -9.23
CA ASP A 111 1.11 -19.61 -10.57
C ASP A 111 0.62 -18.16 -10.57
N GLY A 112 0.09 -17.69 -11.72
CA GLY A 112 -0.42 -16.33 -11.86
C GLY A 112 0.62 -15.24 -11.61
N ILE A 113 0.18 -14.08 -11.12
CA ILE A 113 1.06 -12.96 -10.74
C ILE A 113 1.90 -13.29 -9.51
N ILE A 114 1.40 -14.15 -8.61
CA ILE A 114 2.14 -14.62 -7.43
C ILE A 114 3.41 -15.39 -7.83
N GLY A 115 3.31 -16.30 -8.79
CA GLY A 115 4.47 -17.04 -9.31
C GLY A 115 5.47 -16.16 -10.06
N VAL A 116 5.01 -15.07 -10.69
CA VAL A 116 5.87 -14.07 -11.34
C VAL A 116 6.65 -13.27 -10.29
N LEU A 117 5.99 -12.90 -9.18
CA LEU A 117 6.62 -12.21 -8.05
C LEU A 117 7.72 -13.06 -7.43
N GLN A 118 7.47 -14.35 -7.17
CA GLN A 118 8.48 -15.26 -6.60
C GLN A 118 9.75 -15.35 -7.46
N LYS A 119 9.62 -15.21 -8.79
CA LYS A 119 10.75 -15.20 -9.73
C LYS A 119 11.48 -13.85 -9.80
N LYS A 120 11.11 -12.86 -8.96
CA LYS A 120 11.67 -11.50 -8.88
C LYS A 120 11.64 -10.73 -10.21
N ASN A 121 10.65 -11.03 -11.04
CA ASN A 121 10.48 -10.36 -12.34
C ASN A 121 9.67 -9.06 -12.23
N ILE A 122 9.02 -8.83 -11.08
CA ILE A 122 8.21 -7.65 -10.78
C ILE A 122 8.63 -7.06 -9.45
N ASP A 123 8.55 -5.73 -9.36
CA ASP A 123 8.88 -4.99 -8.14
C ASP A 123 7.62 -4.69 -7.31
N LEU A 124 6.45 -4.64 -7.97
CA LEU A 124 5.19 -4.19 -7.35
C LEU A 124 3.97 -4.82 -8.02
N ILE A 125 2.93 -5.08 -7.22
CA ILE A 125 1.57 -5.42 -7.68
C ILE A 125 0.62 -4.28 -7.28
N PRO A 126 -0.13 -3.68 -8.23
CA PRO A 126 -0.94 -2.48 -7.99
C PRO A 126 -2.02 -2.65 -6.93
N ARG A 127 -2.63 -3.82 -6.93
CA ARG A 127 -3.80 -4.18 -6.14
C ARG A 127 -3.68 -5.65 -5.81
N ILE A 128 -3.71 -5.94 -4.51
CA ILE A 128 -3.68 -7.30 -3.99
C ILE A 128 -4.42 -7.35 -2.66
N SER A 129 -5.07 -8.47 -2.38
CA SER A 129 -5.62 -8.75 -1.06
C SER A 129 -4.50 -9.27 -0.17
N CYS A 130 -4.20 -8.56 0.92
CA CYS A 130 -3.18 -8.97 1.88
C CYS A 130 -3.77 -9.93 2.92
N ASP A 131 -3.91 -11.20 2.53
CA ASP A 131 -4.28 -12.30 3.42
C ASP A 131 -3.05 -12.97 4.06
N HIS A 132 -3.31 -13.95 4.93
CA HIS A 132 -2.27 -14.65 5.68
C HIS A 132 -1.23 -15.35 4.78
N ASP A 133 -1.62 -15.84 3.60
CA ASP A 133 -0.69 -16.54 2.70
C ASP A 133 0.13 -15.56 1.86
N THR A 134 -0.52 -14.49 1.42
CA THR A 134 0.11 -13.37 0.70
C THR A 134 1.20 -12.71 1.55
N LEU A 135 0.93 -12.48 2.84
CA LEU A 135 1.89 -11.89 3.79
C LEU A 135 3.15 -12.76 4.04
N LYS A 136 3.12 -14.06 3.70
CA LYS A 136 4.32 -14.92 3.82
C LYS A 136 5.34 -14.67 2.71
N ILE A 137 4.93 -14.05 1.62
CA ILE A 137 5.72 -13.94 0.39
C ILE A 137 5.87 -12.51 -0.12
N LEU A 138 5.11 -11.56 0.41
CA LEU A 138 5.26 -10.14 0.08
C LEU A 138 5.03 -9.22 1.26
N ASP A 139 5.74 -8.09 1.20
CA ASP A 139 5.49 -6.96 2.06
C ASP A 139 4.26 -6.21 1.54
N CYS A 140 3.27 -6.04 2.42
CA CYS A 140 2.06 -5.29 2.14
C CYS A 140 2.11 -3.91 2.78
N THR A 141 1.58 -2.91 2.08
CA THR A 141 1.28 -1.62 2.70
C THR A 141 0.11 -1.75 3.67
N MET A 142 -0.12 -0.72 4.48
CA MET A 142 -1.39 -0.61 5.20
C MET A 142 -2.54 -0.62 4.17
N PRO A 143 -3.63 -1.39 4.40
CA PRO A 143 -4.71 -1.50 3.44
C PRO A 143 -5.41 -0.15 3.24
N ILE A 144 -5.50 0.28 1.99
CA ILE A 144 -6.20 1.50 1.57
C ILE A 144 -7.73 1.28 1.64
N TRP A 145 -8.19 0.06 1.39
CA TRP A 145 -9.59 -0.35 1.44
C TRP A 145 -9.74 -1.53 2.41
N ARG A 146 -10.76 -1.51 3.28
CA ARG A 146 -11.20 -2.67 4.06
C ARG A 146 -12.57 -3.14 3.58
N THR A 147 -12.65 -4.40 3.19
CA THR A 147 -13.89 -5.11 2.84
C THR A 147 -14.34 -5.97 4.01
#